data_AF-A0A652KSG8-F1
#
_entry.id   AF-A0A652KSG8-F1
#
_cell.length_a   1.000
_cell.length_b   1.000
_cell.length_c   1.000
_cell.angle_alpha   90.00
_cell.angle_beta   90.00
_cell.angle_gamma   90.00
#
_symmetry.space_group_name_H-M   'P 1'
#
loop_
_entity.id
_entity.type
_entity.pdbx_description
1 polymer ?
#
loop_
_entity_poly.entity_id
_entity_poly.type
_entity_poly.pdbx_seq_one_letter_code
_entity_poly.pdbx_strand_id
1 'polypeptide(L)' 'MGASRRPAADHAPHRKENAMGIVKAALTRITGLMKESDGKVLQDPDLRAEGRRLQEDGRAEATAERERRERKRHPR' A
#
# COMPACT_ATOMS: atom_id res chain seq x y z
N MET A 1 -51.17 7.22 -1.36
CA MET A 1 -50.38 6.27 -0.55
C MET A 1 -49.59 5.39 -1.49
N GLY A 2 -48.26 5.29 -1.32
CA GLY A 2 -47.39 4.49 -2.18
C GLY A 2 -45.95 4.90 -1.99
N ALA A 3 -45.42 4.63 -0.80
CA ALA A 3 -44.10 5.06 -0.37
C ALA A 3 -42.99 4.56 -1.32
N SER A 4 -42.16 5.51 -1.73
CA SER A 4 -40.85 5.35 -2.32
C SER A 4 -40.03 4.29 -1.58
N ARG A 5 -39.56 3.26 -2.28
CA ARG A 5 -38.47 2.39 -1.82
C ARG A 5 -37.51 2.14 -2.98
N ARG A 6 -36.71 3.16 -3.30
CA ARG A 6 -35.44 2.93 -3.99
C ARG A 6 -34.58 2.12 -3.01
N PRO A 7 -34.01 0.96 -3.39
CA PRO A 7 -33.08 0.27 -2.52
C PRO A 7 -31.92 1.23 -2.25
N ALA A 8 -31.65 1.46 -0.97
CA ALA A 8 -30.48 2.19 -0.54
C ALA A 8 -29.28 1.59 -1.25
N ALA A 9 -28.55 2.41 -2.00
CA ALA A 9 -27.29 2.02 -2.58
C ALA A 9 -26.36 1.68 -1.42
N ASP A 10 -26.25 0.40 -1.11
CA ASP A 10 -25.22 -0.20 -0.29
C ASP A 10 -23.88 0.36 -0.77
N HIS A 11 -23.41 1.41 -0.08
CA HIS A 11 -22.08 1.94 -0.25
C HIS A 11 -21.13 0.89 0.31
N ALA A 12 -20.86 -0.14 -0.49
CA ALA A 12 -19.94 -1.20 -0.19
C ALA A 12 -18.59 -0.59 0.27
N PRO A 13 -18.20 -0.72 1.55
CA PRO A 13 -16.99 -0.08 2.07
C PRO A 13 -15.70 -0.75 1.54
N HIS A 14 -15.81 -1.82 0.76
CA HIS A 14 -14.69 -2.70 0.39
C HIS A 14 -13.64 -2.11 -0.56
N ARG A 15 -13.82 -0.90 -1.10
CA ARG A 15 -12.80 -0.24 -1.95
C ARG A 15 -11.77 0.59 -1.18
N LYS A 16 -12.08 1.10 0.02
CA LYS A 16 -11.20 2.07 0.71
C LYS A 16 -10.05 1.41 1.48
N GLU A 17 -10.31 0.28 2.14
CA GLU A 17 -9.28 -0.44 2.92
C GLU A 17 -8.13 -0.98 2.04
N ASN A 18 -8.43 -1.41 0.80
CA ASN A 18 -7.45 -1.92 -0.15
C ASN A 18 -6.64 -0.82 -0.88
N ALA A 19 -7.09 0.45 -0.84
CA ALA A 19 -6.32 1.56 -1.41
C ALA A 19 -5.21 2.00 -0.44
N MET A 20 -5.51 1.95 0.86
CA MET A 20 -4.60 2.38 1.91
C MET A 20 -3.33 1.52 1.99
N GLY A 21 -3.43 0.20 1.77
CA GLY A 21 -2.27 -0.71 1.73
C GLY A 21 -1.31 -0.44 0.57
N ILE A 22 -1.82 -0.18 -0.63
CA ILE A 22 -0.98 0.18 -1.79
C ILE A 22 -0.28 1.52 -1.57
N VAL A 23 -1.03 2.50 -1.07
CA VAL A 23 -0.48 3.84 -0.78
C VAL A 23 0.61 3.73 0.29
N LYS A 24 0.39 2.95 1.35
CA LYS A 24 1.39 2.71 2.38
C LYS A 24 2.67 2.06 1.80
N ALA A 25 2.53 0.99 1.03
CA ALA A 25 3.68 0.33 0.40
C ALA A 25 4.48 1.28 -0.52
N ALA A 26 3.79 2.14 -1.28
CA ALA A 26 4.42 3.16 -2.11
C ALA A 26 5.15 4.22 -1.27
N LEU A 27 4.53 4.72 -0.19
CA LEU A 27 5.15 5.68 0.72
C LEU A 27 6.40 5.09 1.39
N THR A 28 6.34 3.86 1.88
CA THR A 28 7.51 3.16 2.48
C THR A 28 8.67 3.12 1.49
N ARG A 29 8.39 2.81 0.22
CA ARG A 29 9.41 2.77 -0.84
C ARG A 29 10.03 4.14 -1.12
N ILE A 30 9.21 5.20 -1.16
CA ILE A 30 9.68 6.59 -1.36
C ILE A 30 10.57 7.00 -0.17
N THR A 31 10.14 6.75 1.06
CA THR A 31 10.94 7.01 2.26
C THR A 31 12.29 6.29 2.20
N GLY A 32 12.29 5.03 1.74
CA GLY A 32 13.52 4.27 1.56
C GLY A 32 14.48 4.89 0.54
N LEU A 33 13.97 5.37 -0.60
CA LEU A 33 14.77 6.07 -1.61
C LEU A 33 15.35 7.38 -1.07
N MET A 34 14.56 8.13 -0.29
CA MET A 34 15.01 9.37 0.34
C MET A 34 16.14 9.07 1.33
N LYS A 35 15.95 8.13 2.26
CA LYS A 35 16.99 7.75 3.24
C LYS A 35 18.25 7.20 2.58
N GLU A 36 18.13 6.43 1.50
CA GLU A 36 19.30 5.97 0.75
C GLU A 36 20.05 7.14 0.10
N SER A 37 19.33 8.14 -0.41
CA SER A 37 19.91 9.34 -1.00
C SER A 37 20.55 10.23 0.06
N ASP A 38 19.91 10.42 1.20
CA ASP A 38 20.46 11.18 2.33
C ASP A 38 21.70 10.50 2.88
N GLY A 39 21.67 9.18 3.12
CA GLY A 39 22.86 8.42 3.50
C GLY A 39 23.94 8.44 2.41
N LYS A 40 23.58 8.67 1.14
CA LYS A 40 24.57 8.91 0.08
C LYS A 40 25.28 10.24 0.25
N VAL A 41 24.51 11.31 0.41
CA VAL A 41 25.00 12.68 0.56
C VAL A 41 25.79 12.85 1.86
N LEU A 42 25.29 12.31 2.97
CA LEU A 42 25.88 12.41 4.31
C LEU A 42 27.02 11.40 4.53
N GLN A 43 27.26 10.49 3.58
CA GLN A 43 28.20 9.37 3.71
C GLN A 43 27.90 8.47 4.92
N ASP A 44 26.63 8.39 5.31
CA ASP A 44 26.17 7.58 6.44
C ASP A 44 25.73 6.18 5.95
N PRO A 45 26.48 5.12 6.29
CA PRO A 45 26.18 3.76 5.86
C PRO A 45 24.90 3.19 6.49
N ASP A 46 24.53 3.63 7.69
CA ASP A 46 23.36 3.13 8.42
C ASP A 46 22.08 3.69 7.79
N LEU A 47 22.07 4.99 7.45
CA LEU A 47 20.98 5.62 6.69
C LEU A 47 20.81 4.98 5.30
N ARG A 48 21.91 4.64 4.61
CA ARG A 48 21.83 3.89 3.34
C ARG A 48 21.24 2.50 3.54
N ALA A 49 21.65 1.78 4.58
CA ALA A 49 21.14 0.45 4.87
C ALA A 49 19.66 0.48 5.24
N GLU A 50 19.23 1.45 6.04
CA GLU A 50 17.83 1.67 6.39
C GLU A 50 16.99 1.99 5.14
N GLY A 51 17.50 2.88 4.27
CA GLY A 51 16.83 3.19 3.00
C GLY A 51 16.60 1.98 2.11
N ARG A 52 17.57 1.06 2.05
CA ARG A 52 17.43 -0.21 1.31
C ARG A 52 16.41 -1.15 1.94
N ARG A 53 16.41 -1.29 3.27
CA ARG A 53 15.40 -2.11 3.99
C ARG A 53 13.98 -1.61 3.73
N LEU A 54 13.75 -0.30 3.82
CA LEU A 54 12.42 0.29 3.55
C LEU A 54 11.97 0.07 2.10
N GLN A 55 12.90 0.05 1.14
CA GLN A 55 12.55 -0.29 -0.24
C GLN A 55 12.14 -1.77 -0.39
N GLU A 56 12.80 -2.68 0.32
CA GLU A 56 12.45 -4.11 0.33
C GLU A 56 11.10 -4.35 1.00
N ASP A 57 10.86 -3.74 2.16
CA ASP A 57 9.59 -3.82 2.89
C ASP A 57 8.42 -3.29 2.06
N GLY A 58 8.60 -2.13 1.41
CA GLY A 58 7.59 -1.59 0.51
C GLY A 58 7.29 -2.49 -0.70
N ARG A 59 8.28 -3.23 -1.22
CA ARG A 59 8.07 -4.21 -2.30
C ARG A 59 7.33 -5.45 -1.79
N ALA A 60 7.70 -5.96 -0.61
CA ALA A 60 7.05 -7.10 0.01
C ALA A 60 5.57 -6.80 0.29
N GLU A 61 5.26 -5.64 0.89
CA GLU A 61 3.89 -5.22 1.20
C GLU A 61 3.06 -5.02 -0.07
N ALA A 62 3.64 -4.43 -1.14
CA ALA A 62 2.97 -4.30 -2.43
C ALA A 62 2.68 -5.67 -3.08
N THR A 63 3.58 -6.64 -2.93
CA THR A 63 3.42 -7.99 -3.47
C THR A 63 2.34 -8.75 -2.72
N ALA A 64 2.36 -8.71 -1.38
CA ALA A 64 1.35 -9.33 -0.54
C ALA A 64 -0.06 -8.77 -0.82
N GLU A 65 -0.19 -7.46 -0.99
CA GLU A 65 -1.48 -6.83 -1.33
C GLU A 65 -1.94 -7.22 -2.74
N ARG A 66 -1.02 -7.40 -3.69
CA ARG A 66 -1.34 -7.92 -5.03
C ARG A 66 -1.87 -9.36 -4.97
N GLU A 67 -1.18 -10.26 -4.27
CA GLU A 67 -1.63 -11.64 -4.10
C GLU A 67 -2.98 -11.72 -3.39
N ARG A 68 -3.20 -10.88 -2.37
CA ARG A 68 -4.49 -10.76 -1.69
C ARG A 68 -5.61 -10.35 -2.64
N ARG A 69 -5.33 -9.46 -3.60
CA ARG A 69 -6.30 -9.05 -4.64
C ARG A 69 -6.57 -10.17 -5.64
N GLU A 70 -5.56 -10.92 -6.04
CA GLU A 70 -5.72 -12.06 -6.96
C GLU A 70 -6.56 -13.16 -6.31
N ARG A 71 -6.32 -13.48 -5.03
CA ARG A 71 -7.16 -14.43 -4.26
C ARG A 71 -8.62 -13.97 -4.10
N LYS A 72 -8.86 -12.67 -3.90
CA LYS A 72 -10.23 -12.10 -3.83
C LYS A 72 -10.95 -12.12 -5.18
N ARG A 73 -10.24 -12.12 -6.31
CA ARG A 73 -10.83 -12.16 -7.65
C ARG A 73 -11.21 -13.56 -8.10
N HIS A 74 -10.55 -14.60 -7.57
CA HIS A 74 -10.89 -15.99 -7.82
C HIS A 74 -11.08 -16.76 -6.50
N PRO A 75 -12.25 -16.60 -5.85
CA PRO A 75 -12.67 -17.57 -4.85
C PRO A 75 -12.92 -18.91 -5.55
N ARG A 76 -12.33 -19.98 -5.04
CA ARG A 76 -12.64 -21.35 -5.45
C ARG A 76 -14.05 -21.73 -5.03
#